data_AF-A0A0M6XZN6-F1
#
_entry.id   AF-A0A0M6XZN6-F1
#
_cell.length_a   1.000
_cell.length_b   1.000
_cell.length_c   1.000
_cell.angle_alpha   90.00
_cell.angle_beta   90.00
_cell.angle_gamma   90.00
#
_symmetry.space_group_name_H-M   'P 1'
#
loop_
_entity.id
_entity.type
_entity.pdbx_description
1 polymer ?
#
loop_
_entity_poly.entity_id
_entity_poly.type
_entity_poly.pdbx_seq_one_letter_code
_entity_poly.pdbx_strand_id
1 'polypeptide(L)'
;MNARSIKSLTVAATISLFGLPAIAADVSLSFDKITTVDADGDMSVCTKRYGSGYKTSASDKGAEHRVTDNGHSFKVVSNDVSQNMGVVSFHNTYLMSFDGETDPVSAELWATGLAGEPVYRGTFSDGTCRGHVDMSAS
;
A
#
# COMPACT_ATOMS: atom_id res chain seq x y z
N MET A 1 25.61 -26.84 -39.79
CA MET A 1 24.61 -27.33 -38.81
C MET A 1 24.60 -26.32 -37.67
N ASN A 2 23.61 -25.43 -37.62
CA ASN A 2 23.55 -24.35 -36.63
C ASN A 2 22.70 -24.78 -35.44
N ALA A 3 23.34 -25.00 -34.29
CA ALA A 3 22.66 -25.25 -33.03
C ALA A 3 22.01 -23.96 -32.52
N ARG A 4 20.67 -23.92 -32.51
CA ARG A 4 19.91 -22.84 -31.88
C ARG A 4 19.91 -23.06 -30.37
N SER A 5 20.68 -22.23 -29.66
CA SER A 5 20.63 -22.09 -28.20
C SER A 5 19.25 -21.57 -27.79
N ILE A 6 18.44 -22.43 -27.18
CA ILE A 6 17.17 -22.04 -26.56
C ILE A 6 17.53 -21.39 -25.22
N LYS A 7 17.55 -20.05 -25.18
CA LYS A 7 17.58 -19.33 -23.90
C LYS A 7 16.25 -19.59 -23.20
N SER A 8 16.28 -20.33 -22.10
CA SER A 8 15.13 -20.53 -21.22
C SER A 8 14.56 -19.17 -20.83
N LEU A 9 13.31 -18.92 -21.25
CA LEU A 9 12.54 -17.78 -20.80
C LEU A 9 12.01 -18.13 -19.41
N THR A 10 12.71 -17.66 -18.37
CA THR A 10 12.20 -17.78 -17.00
C THR A 10 10.95 -16.92 -16.90
N VAL A 11 9.78 -17.56 -16.97
CA VAL A 11 8.51 -16.92 -16.62
C VAL A 11 8.56 -16.68 -15.11
N ALA A 12 8.74 -15.40 -14.72
CA ALA A 12 8.49 -15.00 -13.34
C ALA A 12 6.99 -15.18 -13.09
N ALA A 13 6.64 -16.29 -12.45
CA ALA A 13 5.29 -16.51 -11.95
C ALA A 13 5.04 -15.46 -10.85
N THR A 14 4.29 -14.41 -11.17
CA THR A 14 3.69 -13.54 -10.15
C THR A 14 2.77 -14.40 -9.30
N ILE A 15 3.23 -14.71 -8.09
CA ILE A 15 2.47 -15.45 -7.09
C ILE A 15 1.19 -14.66 -6.83
N SER A 16 0.06 -15.34 -7.01
CA SER A 16 -1.28 -14.89 -6.65
C SER A 16 -1.27 -14.25 -5.26
N LEU A 17 -1.71 -13.00 -5.14
CA LEU A 17 -1.75 -12.21 -3.88
C LEU A 17 -2.63 -12.83 -2.78
N PHE A 18 -3.20 -14.01 -3.00
CA PHE A 18 -4.08 -14.68 -2.06
C PHE A 18 -3.35 -15.56 -1.02
N GLY A 19 -2.02 -15.46 -0.90
CA GLY A 19 -1.25 -16.30 0.02
C GLY A 19 -0.09 -15.63 0.77
N LEU A 20 0.28 -14.40 0.45
CA LEU A 20 1.19 -13.61 1.27
C LEU A 20 0.33 -12.72 2.18
N PRO A 21 0.58 -12.65 3.50
CA PRO A 21 -0.07 -11.65 4.32
C PRO A 21 0.23 -10.30 3.65
N ALA A 22 -0.77 -9.43 3.48
CA ALA A 22 -0.56 -8.13 2.81
C ALA A 22 0.57 -7.32 3.47
N ILE A 23 0.89 -7.68 4.72
CA ILE A 23 2.07 -7.32 5.50
C ILE A 23 3.39 -7.44 4.69
N ALA A 24 3.60 -8.53 3.95
CA ALA A 24 4.87 -8.84 3.27
C ALA A 24 4.89 -8.49 1.77
N ALA A 25 3.78 -8.03 1.20
CA ALA A 25 3.65 -7.80 -0.24
C ALA A 25 4.13 -6.41 -0.65
N ASP A 26 4.81 -6.34 -1.79
CA ASP A 26 5.07 -5.08 -2.50
C ASP A 26 3.77 -4.57 -3.11
N VAL A 27 3.29 -3.45 -2.59
CA VAL A 27 2.08 -2.77 -3.04
C VAL A 27 2.39 -1.37 -3.55
N SER A 28 1.65 -0.95 -4.56
CA SER A 28 1.53 0.44 -4.99
C SER A 28 0.26 1.03 -4.37
N LEU A 29 0.41 2.15 -3.68
CA LEU A 29 -0.68 2.93 -3.10
C LEU A 29 -0.79 4.25 -3.84
N SER A 30 -1.99 4.58 -4.33
CA SER A 30 -2.31 5.85 -4.99
C SER A 30 -3.38 6.55 -4.18
N PHE A 31 -3.24 7.86 -3.98
CA PHE A 31 -4.18 8.64 -3.19
C PHE A 31 -4.84 9.73 -4.04
N ASP A 32 -6.15 9.90 -3.87
CA ASP A 32 -6.90 10.98 -4.50
C ASP A 32 -7.91 11.59 -3.54
N LYS A 33 -8.45 12.77 -3.93
CA LYS A 33 -9.38 13.56 -3.12
C LYS A 33 -8.89 13.73 -1.67
N ILE A 34 -7.58 13.90 -1.53
CA ILE A 34 -6.93 14.13 -0.25
C ILE A 34 -7.42 15.48 0.28
N THR A 35 -7.88 15.46 1.52
CA THR A 35 -8.32 16.63 2.27
C THR A 35 -7.94 16.47 3.73
N THR A 36 -7.90 17.56 4.48
CA THR A 36 -7.84 17.52 5.93
C THR A 36 -9.15 16.98 6.52
N VAL A 37 -9.07 16.37 7.70
CA VAL A 37 -10.24 15.98 8.49
C VAL A 37 -10.96 17.22 8.98
N ASP A 38 -10.22 18.18 9.51
CA ASP A 38 -10.72 19.48 9.92
C ASP A 38 -10.80 20.46 8.75
N ALA A 39 -11.88 21.24 8.68
CA ALA A 39 -12.14 22.14 7.54
C ALA A 39 -11.09 23.25 7.38
N ASP A 40 -10.48 23.69 8.48
CA ASP A 40 -9.46 24.74 8.51
C ASP A 40 -8.03 24.18 8.61
N GLY A 41 -7.87 22.87 8.39
CA GLY A 41 -6.58 22.20 8.47
C GLY A 41 -5.60 22.62 7.37
N ASP A 42 -4.31 22.48 7.64
CA ASP A 42 -3.26 22.77 6.67
C ASP A 42 -3.13 21.64 5.63
N MET A 43 -3.70 21.89 4.44
CA MET A 43 -3.62 20.97 3.29
C MET A 43 -2.20 20.66 2.81
N SER A 44 -1.21 21.49 3.14
CA SER A 44 0.18 21.24 2.75
C SER A 44 0.76 20.00 3.43
N VAL A 45 0.32 19.71 4.67
CA VAL A 45 0.71 18.51 5.42
C VAL A 45 0.25 17.26 4.68
N CYS A 46 -1.03 17.21 4.28
CA CYS A 46 -1.58 16.05 3.58
C CYS A 46 -0.96 15.83 2.20
N THR A 47 -0.66 16.91 1.49
CA THR A 47 0.04 16.84 0.21
C THR A 47 1.46 16.31 0.37
N LYS A 48 2.17 16.71 1.44
CA LYS A 48 3.53 16.23 1.75
C LYS A 48 3.54 14.75 2.13
N ARG A 49 2.58 14.32 2.95
CA ARG A 49 2.48 12.94 3.44
C ARG A 49 2.06 11.94 2.35
N TYR A 50 0.99 12.26 1.62
CA TYR A 50 0.33 11.30 0.73
C TYR A 50 0.58 11.58 -0.75
N GLY A 51 0.75 12.85 -1.13
CA GLY A 51 1.07 13.25 -2.50
C GLY A 51 0.17 12.55 -3.53
N SER A 52 0.80 11.94 -4.54
CA SER A 52 0.12 11.09 -5.51
C SER A 52 0.11 9.60 -5.15
N GLY A 53 0.77 9.19 -4.06
CA GLY A 53 1.03 7.78 -3.79
C GLY A 53 2.49 7.44 -3.54
N TYR A 54 2.71 6.16 -3.25
CA TYR A 54 4.01 5.55 -3.03
C TYR A 54 4.01 4.08 -3.43
N LYS A 55 5.18 3.60 -3.86
CA LYS A 55 5.47 2.18 -4.01
C LYS A 55 6.19 1.68 -2.78
N THR A 56 5.79 0.51 -2.32
CA THR A 56 6.32 -0.06 -1.09
C THR A 56 7.26 -1.21 -1.42
N SER A 57 8.36 -1.32 -0.66
CA SER A 57 9.31 -2.42 -0.77
C SER A 57 9.75 -2.92 0.61
N ALA A 58 10.32 -4.13 0.63
CA ALA A 58 10.70 -4.79 1.87
C ALA A 58 11.83 -4.01 2.55
N SER A 59 11.74 -3.87 3.87
CA SER A 59 12.84 -3.36 4.67
C SER A 59 13.70 -4.51 5.21
N ASP A 60 14.87 -4.15 5.72
CA ASP A 60 15.76 -5.04 6.47
C ASP A 60 15.28 -5.29 7.93
N LYS A 61 14.21 -4.62 8.37
CA LYS A 61 13.74 -4.63 9.77
C LYS A 61 12.65 -5.67 10.07
N GLY A 62 12.25 -6.46 9.09
CA GLY A 62 11.19 -7.47 9.23
C GLY A 62 10.13 -7.35 8.14
N ALA A 63 9.30 -8.39 8.02
CA ALA A 63 8.27 -8.48 6.96
C ALA A 63 7.19 -7.40 7.11
N GLU A 64 6.91 -6.96 8.34
CA GLU A 64 5.96 -5.91 8.69
C GLU A 64 6.48 -4.49 8.47
N HIS A 65 7.79 -4.35 8.29
CA HIS A 65 8.44 -3.07 8.08
C HIS A 65 8.70 -2.86 6.58
N ARG A 66 8.22 -1.73 6.08
CA ARG A 66 8.21 -1.40 4.67
C ARG A 66 8.81 -0.01 4.48
N VAL A 67 9.47 0.19 3.36
CA VAL A 67 9.96 1.50 2.92
C VAL A 67 9.25 1.89 1.65
N THR A 68 9.16 3.19 1.39
CA THR A 68 8.58 3.71 0.16
C THR A 68 9.66 4.29 -0.77
N ASP A 69 9.32 4.42 -2.05
CA ASP A 69 10.14 5.08 -3.06
C ASP A 69 10.40 6.57 -2.79
N ASN A 70 9.58 7.21 -1.96
CA ASN A 70 9.77 8.58 -1.49
C ASN A 70 10.45 8.69 -0.11
N GLY A 71 11.01 7.59 0.42
CA GLY A 71 11.82 7.59 1.63
C GLY A 71 11.04 7.56 2.95
N HIS A 72 9.72 7.43 2.91
CA HIS A 72 8.92 7.13 4.09
C HIS A 72 9.16 5.69 4.54
N SER A 73 8.86 5.44 5.81
CA SER A 73 8.76 4.09 6.32
C SER A 73 7.41 3.89 6.93
N PHE A 74 6.85 2.70 6.81
CA PHE A 74 5.63 2.37 7.52
C PHE A 74 5.69 0.93 8.01
N LYS A 75 5.09 0.72 9.17
CA LYS A 75 4.95 -0.57 9.82
C LYS A 75 3.51 -1.00 9.75
N VAL A 76 3.24 -2.22 9.29
CA VAL A 76 1.89 -2.79 9.35
C VAL A 76 1.61 -3.20 10.79
N VAL A 77 0.64 -2.53 11.42
CA VAL A 77 0.25 -2.76 12.83
C VAL A 77 -0.84 -3.83 12.90
N SER A 78 -1.83 -3.72 12.01
CA SER A 78 -2.91 -4.68 11.85
C SER A 78 -3.20 -4.88 10.36
N ASN A 79 -3.62 -6.10 10.01
CA ASN A 79 -4.03 -6.45 8.67
C ASN A 79 -5.19 -7.43 8.77
N ASP A 80 -6.40 -6.91 8.61
CA ASP A 80 -7.61 -7.70 8.56
C ASP A 80 -8.02 -7.85 7.10
N VAL A 81 -7.94 -9.08 6.59
CA VAL A 81 -8.36 -9.43 5.24
C VAL A 81 -9.50 -10.42 5.33
N SER A 82 -10.62 -10.10 4.67
CA SER A 82 -11.75 -11.00 4.55
C SER A 82 -12.15 -11.18 3.10
N GLN A 83 -12.63 -12.37 2.76
CA GLN A 83 -13.18 -12.66 1.45
C GLN A 83 -14.55 -13.31 1.62
N ASN A 84 -15.58 -12.72 1.01
CA ASN A 84 -16.93 -13.27 1.00
C ASN A 84 -17.55 -13.08 -0.37
N MET A 85 -18.17 -14.13 -0.91
CA MET A 85 -18.85 -14.11 -2.22
C MET A 85 -18.01 -13.51 -3.36
N GLY A 86 -16.69 -13.73 -3.35
CA GLY A 86 -15.78 -13.19 -4.37
C GLY A 86 -15.42 -11.71 -4.19
N VAL A 87 -15.86 -11.06 -3.12
CA VAL A 87 -15.44 -9.71 -2.72
C VAL A 87 -14.38 -9.83 -1.64
N VAL A 88 -13.27 -9.13 -1.81
CA VAL A 88 -12.19 -9.01 -0.83
C VAL A 88 -12.31 -7.66 -0.15
N SER A 89 -12.16 -7.66 1.18
CA SER A 89 -12.13 -6.44 1.99
C SER A 89 -10.86 -6.41 2.83
N PHE A 90 -10.23 -5.25 2.86
CA PHE A 90 -9.04 -4.93 3.64
C PHE A 90 -9.39 -3.89 4.69
N HIS A 91 -8.92 -4.11 5.90
CA HIS A 91 -8.83 -3.11 6.94
C HIS A 91 -7.43 -3.18 7.56
N ASN A 92 -6.65 -2.13 7.32
CA ASN A 92 -5.24 -2.09 7.71
C ASN A 92 -4.99 -0.87 8.58
N THR A 93 -4.24 -1.08 9.66
CA THR A 93 -3.63 0.02 10.40
C THR A 93 -2.14 0.03 10.13
N TYR A 94 -1.63 1.18 9.72
CA TYR A 94 -0.22 1.42 9.48
C TYR A 94 0.31 2.45 10.47
N LEU A 95 1.52 2.25 10.95
CA LEU A 95 2.28 3.27 11.66
C LEU A 95 3.31 3.85 10.69
N MET A 96 3.07 5.07 10.22
CA MET A 96 3.84 5.73 9.16
C MET A 96 4.77 6.78 9.72
N SER A 97 6.03 6.79 9.29
CA SER A 97 6.99 7.87 9.56
C SER A 97 7.26 8.62 8.27
N PHE A 98 6.80 9.87 8.22
CA PHE A 98 6.96 10.77 7.07
C PHE A 98 8.27 11.56 7.18
N ASP A 99 8.86 11.87 6.04
CA ASP A 99 10.11 12.62 6.00
C ASP A 99 9.93 14.03 6.58
N GLY A 100 10.83 14.40 7.50
CA GLY A 100 10.78 15.65 8.24
C GLY A 100 9.72 15.73 9.36
N GLU A 101 9.09 14.62 9.73
CA GLU A 101 8.24 14.52 10.93
C GLU A 101 8.93 13.71 12.03
N THR A 102 8.79 14.14 13.28
CA THR A 102 9.43 13.49 14.43
C THR A 102 8.69 12.25 14.90
N ASP A 103 7.36 12.31 14.85
CA ASP A 103 6.51 11.30 15.43
C ASP A 103 5.78 10.50 14.34
N PRO A 104 5.70 9.18 14.48
CA PRO A 104 4.96 8.37 13.54
C PRO A 104 3.45 8.62 13.67
N VAL A 105 2.75 8.54 12.55
CA VAL A 105 1.32 8.76 12.44
C VAL A 105 0.62 7.42 12.20
N SER A 106 -0.47 7.17 12.93
CA SER A 106 -1.32 6.00 12.72
C SER A 106 -2.31 6.28 11.59
N ALA A 107 -2.23 5.54 10.50
CA ALA A 107 -3.13 5.63 9.36
C ALA A 107 -3.98 4.36 9.24
N GLU A 108 -5.28 4.53 9.14
CA GLU A 108 -6.23 3.46 8.87
C GLU A 108 -6.65 3.49 7.41
N LEU A 109 -6.71 2.31 6.79
CA LEU A 109 -7.09 2.10 5.40
C LEU A 109 -8.19 1.05 5.34
N TRP A 110 -9.25 1.36 4.61
CA TRP A 110 -10.28 0.42 4.22
C TRP A 110 -10.35 0.36 2.71
N ALA A 111 -10.25 -0.84 2.15
CA ALA A 111 -10.36 -1.03 0.71
C ALA A 111 -11.13 -2.31 0.38
N THR A 112 -11.80 -2.31 -0.76
CA THR A 112 -12.52 -3.46 -1.28
C THR A 112 -12.22 -3.69 -2.75
N GLY A 113 -12.42 -4.90 -3.23
CA GLY A 113 -12.29 -5.25 -4.62
C GLY A 113 -12.77 -6.66 -4.89
N LEU A 114 -12.71 -7.09 -6.14
CA LEU A 114 -13.10 -8.45 -6.51
C LEU A 114 -11.89 -9.37 -6.43
N ALA A 115 -12.12 -10.61 -6.02
CA ALA A 115 -11.08 -11.62 -5.95
C ALA A 115 -10.51 -11.86 -7.37
N GLY A 116 -9.19 -11.76 -7.49
CA GLY A 116 -8.47 -11.91 -8.77
C GLY A 116 -8.27 -10.60 -9.53
N GLU A 117 -8.88 -9.50 -9.12
CA GLU A 117 -8.64 -8.19 -9.72
C GLU A 117 -7.36 -7.54 -9.18
N PRO A 118 -6.66 -6.73 -10.00
CA PRO A 118 -5.36 -6.18 -9.64
C PRO A 118 -5.43 -4.95 -8.73
N VAL A 119 -6.62 -4.35 -8.56
CA VAL A 119 -6.80 -3.09 -7.85
C VAL A 119 -7.94 -3.20 -6.83
N TYR A 120 -7.65 -2.78 -5.61
CA TYR A 120 -8.59 -2.62 -4.51
C TYR A 120 -8.74 -1.13 -4.22
N ARG A 121 -9.95 -0.67 -3.93
CA ARG A 121 -10.24 0.75 -3.75
C ARG A 121 -10.96 1.01 -2.44
N GLY A 122 -10.69 2.15 -1.82
CA GLY A 122 -11.49 2.63 -0.72
C GLY A 122 -10.98 3.95 -0.16
N THR A 123 -10.88 4.04 1.17
CA THR A 123 -10.60 5.28 1.88
C THR A 123 -9.49 5.09 2.89
N PHE A 124 -8.80 6.17 3.21
CA PHE A 124 -7.84 6.21 4.31
C PHE A 124 -8.08 7.43 5.21
N SER A 125 -7.58 7.35 6.45
CA SER A 125 -7.50 8.47 7.38
C SER A 125 -6.33 8.29 8.33
N ASP A 126 -5.60 9.35 8.64
CA ASP A 126 -4.55 9.38 9.67
C ASP A 126 -4.89 10.27 10.88
N GLY A 127 -6.15 10.72 10.94
CA GLY A 127 -6.66 11.67 11.91
C GLY A 127 -6.42 13.15 11.55
N THR A 128 -5.46 13.44 10.67
CA THR A 128 -5.22 14.78 10.11
C THR A 128 -5.72 14.88 8.67
N CYS A 129 -5.44 13.86 7.89
CA CYS A 129 -5.65 13.73 6.46
C CYS A 129 -6.57 12.55 6.19
N ARG A 130 -7.42 12.71 5.17
CA ARG A 130 -8.31 11.66 4.67
C ARG A 130 -8.45 11.75 3.17
N GLY A 131 -8.86 10.67 2.54
CA GLY A 131 -9.13 10.67 1.11
C GLY A 131 -9.44 9.27 0.60
N HIS A 132 -9.33 9.11 -0.71
CA HIS A 132 -9.40 7.81 -1.35
C HIS A 132 -8.02 7.19 -1.50
N VAL A 133 -8.03 5.87 -1.57
CA VAL A 133 -6.84 5.07 -1.82
C VAL A 133 -7.15 3.92 -2.78
N ASP A 134 -6.28 3.79 -3.77
CA ASP A 134 -6.20 2.63 -4.64
C ASP A 134 -4.95 1.84 -4.27
N MET A 135 -5.14 0.56 -3.97
CA MET A 135 -4.09 -0.40 -3.62
C MET A 135 -3.98 -1.45 -4.72
N SER A 136 -2.78 -1.65 -5.23
CA SER A 136 -2.47 -2.66 -6.25
C SER A 136 -1.15 -3.34 -5.96
N ALA A 137 -0.96 -4.53 -6.54
CA ALA A 137 0.35 -5.18 -6.49
C ALA A 137 1.39 -4.35 -7.25
N SER A 138 2.58 -4.19 -6.69
CA SER A 138 3.70 -3.50 -7.35
C SER A 138 4.56 -4.42 -8.19
#